data_AF-A0A3C0VSR3-F1
#
_entry.id   AF-A0A3C0VSR3-F1
#
_cell.length_a   1.000
_cell.length_b   1.000
_cell.length_c   1.000
_cell.angle_alpha   90.00
_cell.angle_beta   90.00
_cell.angle_gamma   90.00
#
_symmetry.space_group_name_H-M   'P 1'
#
loop_
_entity.id
_entity.type
_entity.pdbx_description
1 polymer ?
#
loop_
_entity_poly.entity_id
_entity_poly.type
_entity_poly.pdbx_seq_one_letter_code
_entity_poly.pdbx_strand_id
1 'polypeptide(L)' 'MNGQTKYDNYIESLEGMCGPYSKSDIPDVQMDLRGMVAYAKQVGKTVPELTEKEIEPFLLNISFDEFQKKKITI' A
#
# COMPACT_ATOMS: atom_id res chain seq x y z
N MET A 1 -12.95 -34.33 16.53
CA MET A 1 -13.70 -33.29 15.77
C MET A 1 -12.94 -31.95 15.75
N ASN A 2 -11.63 -31.92 15.45
CA ASN A 2 -10.82 -30.67 15.50
C ASN A 2 -10.44 -30.13 14.10
N GLY A 3 -10.85 -30.82 13.03
CA GLY A 3 -10.53 -30.44 11.66
C GLY A 3 -11.57 -29.54 11.01
N GLN A 4 -12.84 -29.66 11.41
CA GLN A 4 -13.96 -28.89 10.85
C GLN A 4 -13.88 -27.41 11.25
N THR A 5 -13.67 -27.15 12.54
CA THR A 5 -13.46 -25.80 13.10
C THR A 5 -12.24 -25.07 12.51
N LYS A 6 -11.19 -25.80 12.08
CA LYS A 6 -10.05 -25.18 11.40
C LYS A 6 -10.38 -24.73 9.98
N TYR A 7 -11.28 -25.44 9.31
CA TYR A 7 -11.68 -25.14 7.93
C TYR A 7 -12.64 -23.96 7.90
N ASP A 8 -13.58 -23.90 8.86
CA ASP A 8 -14.53 -22.79 8.99
C ASP A 8 -13.79 -21.46 9.25
N ASN A 9 -12.80 -21.47 10.16
CA ASN A 9 -11.96 -20.30 10.43
C ASN A 9 -11.14 -19.85 9.21
N TYR A 10 -10.73 -20.80 8.36
CA TYR A 10 -9.99 -20.49 7.13
C TYR A 10 -10.92 -19.84 6.10
N ILE A 11 -12.14 -20.35 5.93
CA ILE A 11 -13.15 -19.76 5.05
C ILE A 11 -13.52 -18.34 5.52
N GLU A 12 -13.78 -18.13 6.81
CA GLU A 12 -14.03 -16.79 7.37
C GLU A 12 -12.85 -15.84 7.12
N SER A 13 -11.60 -16.33 7.23
CA SER A 13 -10.41 -15.52 6.93
C SER A 13 -10.30 -15.14 5.46
N LEU A 14 -10.82 -15.96 4.54
CA LEU A 14 -10.84 -15.68 3.11
C LEU A 14 -11.98 -14.73 2.72
N GLU A 15 -13.13 -14.81 3.40
CA GLU A 15 -14.27 -13.91 3.19
C GLU A 15 -13.94 -12.47 3.59
N GLY A 16 -13.01 -12.27 4.53
CA GLY A 16 -12.48 -10.96 4.93
C GLY A 16 -11.28 -10.47 4.11
N MET A 17 -10.73 -11.27 3.20
CA MET A 17 -9.66 -10.81 2.32
C MET A 17 -10.24 -9.97 1.18
N CYS A 18 -9.68 -8.77 0.97
CA CYS A 18 -9.94 -8.04 -0.28
C CYS A 18 -9.69 -8.99 -1.45
N GLY A 19 -10.74 -9.19 -2.26
CA GLY A 19 -10.62 -9.92 -3.52
C GLY A 19 -9.54 -9.31 -4.41
N PRO A 20 -9.16 -10.00 -5.50
CA PRO A 20 -8.16 -9.48 -6.42
C PRO A 20 -8.57 -8.08 -6.91
N TYR A 21 -7.69 -7.10 -6.70
CA TYR A 21 -7.92 -5.74 -7.18
C TYR A 21 -7.99 -5.73 -8.71
N SER A 22 -9.06 -5.17 -9.23
CA SER A 22 -9.18 -4.84 -10.64
C SER A 22 -8.34 -3.59 -10.94
N LYS A 23 -7.97 -3.37 -12.21
CA LYS A 23 -7.24 -2.17 -12.63
C LYS A 23 -7.96 -0.88 -12.23
N SER A 24 -9.30 -0.90 -12.19
CA SER A 24 -10.13 0.22 -11.74
C SER A 24 -10.04 0.51 -10.25
N ASP A 25 -9.68 -0.49 -9.43
CA ASP A 25 -9.51 -0.30 -8.00
C ASP A 25 -8.15 0.33 -7.67
N ILE A 26 -7.16 0.18 -8.56
CA ILE A 26 -5.82 0.74 -8.38
C ILE A 26 -5.88 2.25 -8.65
N PRO A 27 -5.52 3.10 -7.67
CA PRO A 27 -5.53 4.53 -7.88
C PRO A 27 -4.50 4.91 -8.94
N ASP A 28 -4.91 5.75 -9.89
CA ASP A 28 -4.01 6.30 -10.91
C ASP A 28 -3.07 7.32 -10.27
N VAL A 29 -1.95 6.80 -9.76
CA VAL A 29 -0.87 7.54 -9.12
C VAL A 29 0.44 7.10 -9.74
N GLN A 30 1.22 8.08 -10.20
CA GLN A 30 2.57 7.85 -10.66
C GLN A 30 3.56 8.26 -9.56
N MET A 31 4.54 7.40 -9.28
CA MET A 31 5.52 7.62 -8.22
C MET A 31 6.89 7.15 -8.67
N ASP A 32 7.93 7.95 -8.42
CA ASP A 32 9.32 7.54 -8.64
C ASP A 32 9.81 6.65 -7.50
N LEU A 33 9.45 5.37 -7.59
CA LEU A 33 9.88 4.35 -6.62
C LEU A 33 11.40 4.18 -6.60
N ARG A 34 12.09 4.36 -7.73
CA ARG A 34 13.55 4.16 -7.78
C ARG A 34 14.27 5.30 -7.06
N GLY A 35 13.87 6.54 -7.32
CA GLY A 35 14.38 7.72 -6.62
C GLY A 35 14.10 7.64 -5.12
N MET A 36 12.88 7.25 -4.73
CA MET A 36 12.50 7.12 -3.32
C MET A 36 13.31 6.06 -2.58
N VAL A 37 13.55 4.89 -3.21
CA VAL A 37 14.40 3.84 -2.62
C VAL A 37 15.86 4.29 -2.50
N ALA A 38 16.38 5.01 -3.50
CA ALA A 38 17.74 5.54 -3.45
C ALA A 38 17.89 6.58 -2.33
N TYR A 39 16.91 7.48 -2.19
CA TYR A 39 16.87 8.47 -1.12
C TYR A 39 16.81 7.83 0.27
N ALA A 40 15.91 6.87 0.47
CA ALA A 40 15.77 6.16 1.75
C ALA A 40 17.12 5.54 2.18
N LYS A 41 17.80 4.86 1.25
CA LYS A 41 19.15 4.31 1.49
C LYS A 41 20.18 5.39 1.84
N GLN A 42 20.15 6.53 1.14
CA GLN A 42 21.06 7.64 1.40
C GLN A 42 20.88 8.23 2.80
N VAL A 43 19.65 8.33 3.30
CA VAL A 43 19.35 8.85 4.64
C VAL A 43 19.36 7.78 5.73
N GLY A 44 19.73 6.54 5.41
CA GLY A 44 19.81 5.43 6.36
C GLY A 44 18.45 4.93 6.86
N LYS A 45 17.39 5.12 6.07
CA LYS A 45 16.01 4.70 6.37
C LYS A 45 15.53 3.67 5.35
N THR A 46 14.42 3.01 5.67
CA THR A 46 13.60 2.25 4.73
C THR A 46 12.46 3.12 4.20
N VAL A 47 11.88 2.75 3.05
CA VAL A 47 10.76 3.50 2.44
C VAL A 47 9.59 3.73 3.41
N PRO A 48 9.15 2.75 4.23
CA PRO A 48 8.09 2.97 5.21
C PRO A 48 8.43 3.95 6.34
N GLU A 49 9.71 4.24 6.56
CA GLU A 49 10.19 5.17 7.60
C GLU A 49 10.34 6.61 7.09
N LEU A 50 10.04 6.86 5.81
CA LEU A 50 10.01 8.20 5.25
C LEU A 50 8.79 8.98 5.75
N THR A 51 9.01 10.23 6.11
CA THR A 51 7.94 11.16 6.46
C THR A 51 7.19 11.64 5.22
N GLU A 52 6.01 12.22 5.41
CA GLU A 52 5.17 12.76 4.32
C GLU A 52 5.94 13.75 3.44
N LYS A 53 6.70 14.65 4.07
CA LYS A 53 7.55 15.64 3.40
C LYS A 53 8.70 15.01 2.60
N GLU A 54 9.17 13.85 3.03
CA GLU A 54 10.22 13.10 2.32
C GLU A 54 9.63 12.31 1.15
N ILE A 55 8.35 11.91 1.21
CA ILE A 55 7.67 11.15 0.15
C ILE A 55 7.15 12.07 -0.95
N GLU A 56 6.65 13.25 -0.59
CA GLU A 56 6.00 14.20 -1.51
C GLU A 56 6.78 14.51 -2.79
N PRO A 57 8.12 14.71 -2.77
CA PRO A 57 8.89 14.97 -4.00
C PRO A 57 8.90 13.81 -5.01
N PHE A 58 8.57 12.60 -4.58
CA PHE A 58 8.55 11.41 -5.44
C PHE A 58 7.17 11.13 -6.05
N LEU A 59 6.13 11.85 -5.62
CA LEU A 59 4.80 11.77 -6.21
C LEU A 59 4.76 12.61 -7.49
N LEU A 60 4.29 12.01 -8.58
CA LEU A 60 4.18 12.69 -9.86
C LEU A 60 2.73 13.13 -10.07
N ASN A 61 2.55 14.42 -10.37
CA ASN A 61 1.28 15.04 -10.76
C ASN A 61 0.18 15.09 -9.68
N ILE A 62 0.49 14.73 -8.43
CA ILE A 62 -0.45 14.82 -7.30
C ILE A 62 0.27 15.31 -6.03
N SER A 63 -0.48 15.89 -5.10
CA SER A 63 0.02 16.20 -3.76
C SER A 63 -0.05 14.99 -2.83
N PHE A 64 0.66 15.04 -1.71
CA PHE A 64 0.58 13.99 -0.69
C PHE A 64 -0.84 13.87 -0.09
N ASP A 65 -1.56 14.97 0.06
CA ASP A 65 -2.95 14.97 0.52
C ASP A 65 -3.88 14.24 -0.46
N GLU A 66 -3.68 14.45 -1.77
CA GLU A 66 -4.43 13.75 -2.81
C GLU A 66 -4.08 12.27 -2.87
N PHE A 67 -2.81 11.93 -2.65
CA PHE A 67 -2.34 10.55 -2.52
C PHE A 67 -3.03 9.82 -1.36
N GLN A 68 -3.16 10.45 -0.19
CA GLN A 68 -3.84 9.85 0.97
C GLN A 68 -5.35 9.67 0.73
N LYS A 69 -6.00 10.57 -0.01
CA LYS A 69 -7.42 10.41 -0.39
C LYS A 69 -7.65 9.30 -1.41
N LYS A 70 -6.63 9.01 -2.23
CA LYS A 70 -6.63 7.94 -3.25
C LYS A 70 -6.19 6.59 -2.69
N LYS A 71 -5.63 6.52 -1.48
CA LYS A 71 -5.36 5.24 -0.83
C LYS A 71 -6.68 4.47 -0.75
N ILE A 72 -6.67 3.28 -1.32
CA ILE A 72 -7.75 2.31 -1.12
C ILE A 72 -7.85 2.09 0.39
N THR A 73 -9.01 2.42 0.97
CA THR A 73 -9.34 1.98 2.33
C THR A 73 -9.48 0.46 2.25
N ILE A 74 -8.45 -0.24 2.71
CA ILE A 74 -8.41 -1.71 2.84
C ILE A 74 -9.10 -2.09 4.15
#